data_AF-A0A8T2RFI3-F1
#
_entry.id   AF-A0A8T2RFI3-F1
#
_cell.length_a   1.000
_cell.length_b   1.000
_cell.length_c   1.000
_cell.angle_alpha   90.00
_cell.angle_beta   90.00
_cell.angle_gamma   90.00
#
_symmetry.space_group_name_H-M   'P 1'
#
loop_
_entity.id
_entity.type
_entity.pdbx_description
1 polymer ?
#
loop_
_entity_poly.entity_id
_entity_poly.type
_entity_poly.pdbx_seq_one_letter_code
_entity_poly.pdbx_strand_id
1 'polypeptide(L)'
;MQNVDLAAALFLTYALTLSIFPGFLAEDTGMHKLGSWYAVILIAMFNVGDFLARYIPLIENMKLESRWGLLVAACSRFLFIPCFYFTAKYGAQGWMLLLCIFLGLSNGYLTVCILVTAPKGYKGPEQNSLGNLLVLSLLLGVFAGVTLDWLWLIGKGW
;
A
#
# COMPACT_ATOMS: atom_id res chain seq x y z
N MET A 1 6.53 15.62 -18.82
CA MET A 1 6.80 14.21 -18.44
C MET A 1 7.54 14.06 -17.10
N GLN A 2 7.79 15.13 -16.34
CA GLN A 2 8.74 15.10 -15.22
C GLN A 2 8.21 14.48 -13.91
N ASN A 3 6.91 14.22 -13.77
CA ASN A 3 6.30 13.66 -12.54
C ASN A 3 5.57 12.33 -12.77
N VAL A 4 5.71 11.74 -13.96
CA VAL A 4 5.10 10.45 -14.31
C VAL A 4 5.62 9.35 -13.39
N ASP A 5 6.90 9.40 -13.03
CA ASP A 5 7.56 8.47 -12.12
C ASP A 5 6.90 8.43 -10.73
N LEU A 6 6.58 9.60 -10.18
CA LEU A 6 5.94 9.73 -8.87
C LEU A 6 4.47 9.31 -8.91
N ALA A 7 3.77 9.67 -10.00
CA ALA A 7 2.40 9.23 -10.25
C ALA A 7 2.32 7.71 -10.42
N ALA A 8 3.28 7.10 -11.13
CA ALA A 8 3.40 5.67 -11.29
C ALA A 8 3.74 4.97 -9.97
N ALA A 9 4.68 5.51 -9.17
CA ALA A 9 4.99 4.98 -7.84
C ALA A 9 3.76 4.99 -6.93
N LEU A 10 2.95 6.06 -6.98
CA LEU A 10 1.71 6.17 -6.23
C LEU A 10 0.67 5.16 -6.71
N PHE A 11 0.45 5.08 -8.02
CA PHE A 11 -0.43 4.10 -8.65
C PHE A 11 -0.06 2.67 -8.21
N LEU A 12 1.22 2.30 -8.33
CA LEU A 12 1.73 0.98 -7.95
C LEU A 12 1.54 0.71 -6.45
N THR A 13 1.77 1.71 -5.60
CA THR A 13 1.59 1.58 -4.14
C THR A 13 0.14 1.25 -3.79
N TYR A 14 -0.83 1.95 -4.38
CA TYR A 14 -2.25 1.71 -4.12
C TYR A 14 -2.78 0.44 -4.79
N ALA A 15 -2.36 0.16 -6.03
CA ALA A 15 -2.71 -1.06 -6.74
C ALA A 15 -2.28 -2.32 -5.98
N LEU A 16 -1.07 -2.29 -5.42
CA LEU A 16 -0.53 -3.44 -4.69
C LEU A 16 -1.13 -3.58 -3.29
N THR A 17 -1.37 -2.46 -2.60
CA THR A 17 -1.98 -2.50 -1.26
C THR A 17 -3.40 -3.06 -1.35
N LEU A 18 -4.18 -2.58 -2.32
CA LEU A 18 -5.58 -3.00 -2.47
C LEU A 18 -5.75 -4.34 -3.18
N SER A 19 -4.72 -4.86 -3.85
CA SER A 19 -4.74 -6.24 -4.35
C SER A 19 -4.49 -7.29 -3.27
N ILE A 20 -4.00 -6.89 -2.08
CA ILE A 20 -3.74 -7.79 -0.94
C ILE A 20 -4.75 -7.56 0.18
N PHE A 21 -5.14 -6.30 0.41
CA PHE A 21 -6.00 -5.90 1.51
C PHE A 21 -7.27 -5.20 0.99
N PRO A 22 -8.47 -5.52 1.50
CA PRO A 22 -8.79 -6.51 2.53
C PRO A 22 -9.16 -7.90 1.97
N GLY A 23 -9.34 -8.08 0.66
CA GLY A 23 -9.99 -9.27 0.07
C GLY A 23 -9.25 -10.58 0.33
N PHE A 24 -7.99 -10.71 -0.10
CA PHE A 24 -7.18 -11.91 0.18
C PHE A 24 -7.11 -12.24 1.69
N LEU A 25 -6.93 -11.22 2.53
CA LEU A 25 -6.76 -11.34 3.98
C LEU A 25 -8.04 -11.74 4.73
N ALA A 26 -9.21 -11.32 4.23
CA ALA A 26 -10.51 -11.68 4.80
C ALA A 26 -10.90 -13.14 4.48
N GLU A 27 -10.50 -13.64 3.31
CA GLU A 27 -10.87 -14.98 2.83
C GLU A 27 -10.07 -16.11 3.51
N ASP A 28 -8.84 -15.85 3.95
CA ASP A 28 -7.99 -16.87 4.60
C ASP A 28 -8.33 -17.13 6.08
N THR A 29 -9.50 -16.66 6.53
CA THR A 29 -10.00 -16.78 7.90
C THR A 29 -10.39 -18.21 8.33
N GLY A 30 -10.34 -19.19 7.42
CA GLY A 30 -10.86 -20.55 7.64
C GLY A 30 -10.22 -21.36 8.77
N MET A 31 -9.02 -21.03 9.25
CA MET A 31 -8.30 -21.80 10.29
C MET A 31 -7.83 -20.95 11.48
N HIS A 32 -8.59 -19.93 11.85
CA HIS A 32 -8.16 -18.95 12.83
C HIS A 32 -9.05 -18.91 14.07
N LYS A 33 -8.42 -18.98 15.26
CA LYS A 33 -9.11 -18.99 16.57
C LYS A 33 -10.02 -17.79 16.83
N LEU A 34 -9.85 -16.70 16.06
CA LEU A 34 -10.60 -15.45 16.20
C LEU A 34 -11.87 -15.38 15.33
N GLY A 35 -12.11 -16.35 14.44
CA GLY A 35 -13.29 -16.39 13.59
C GLY A 35 -13.51 -15.09 12.80
N SER A 36 -14.73 -14.55 12.84
CA SER A 36 -15.13 -13.34 12.11
C SER A 36 -14.41 -12.05 12.55
N TRP A 37 -13.84 -12.00 13.75
CA TRP A 37 -13.11 -10.83 14.26
C TRP A 37 -11.72 -10.68 13.65
N TYR A 38 -11.18 -11.72 13.03
CA TYR A 38 -9.82 -11.69 12.49
C TYR A 38 -9.63 -10.65 11.38
N ALA A 39 -10.58 -10.57 10.45
CA ALA A 39 -10.55 -9.56 9.38
C ALA A 39 -10.59 -8.13 9.97
N VAL A 40 -11.44 -7.89 10.98
CA VAL A 40 -11.55 -6.59 11.65
C VAL A 40 -10.22 -6.21 12.32
N ILE A 41 -9.56 -7.16 12.98
CA ILE A 41 -8.26 -6.93 13.64
C ILE A 41 -7.17 -6.64 12.60
N LEU A 42 -7.13 -7.37 11.48
CA LEU A 42 -6.20 -7.07 10.40
C LEU A 42 -6.42 -5.67 9.82
N ILE A 43 -7.68 -5.29 9.60
CA ILE A 43 -8.04 -3.94 9.16
C ILE A 43 -7.57 -2.89 10.17
N ALA A 44 -7.80 -3.11 11.46
CA ALA A 44 -7.34 -2.20 12.50
C ALA A 44 -5.81 -2.07 12.51
N MET A 45 -5.09 -3.20 12.44
CA MET A 45 -3.62 -3.22 12.46
C MET A 45 -3.01 -2.52 11.22
N PHE A 46 -3.59 -2.73 10.04
CA PHE A 46 -3.21 -2.00 8.83
C PHE A 46 -3.39 -0.49 9.02
N ASN A 47 -4.55 -0.05 9.51
CA ASN A 47 -4.85 1.37 9.68
C ASN A 47 -3.98 2.03 10.75
N VAL A 48 -3.68 1.33 11.86
CA VAL A 48 -2.74 1.82 12.88
C VAL A 48 -1.35 2.00 12.30
N GLY A 49 -0.86 1.03 11.52
CA GLY A 49 0.42 1.14 10.82
C GLY A 49 0.44 2.30 9.82
N ASP A 50 -0.58 2.42 8.98
CA ASP A 50 -0.72 3.52 8.00
C ASP A 50 -0.74 4.89 8.70
N PHE A 51 -1.49 5.01 9.79
CA PHE A 51 -1.56 6.23 10.59
C PHE A 51 -0.18 6.61 11.13
N LEU A 52 0.49 5.71 11.84
CA LEU A 52 1.82 5.97 12.41
C LEU A 52 2.83 6.37 11.33
N ALA A 53 2.80 5.70 10.18
CA ALA A 53 3.72 5.98 9.10
C ALA A 53 3.54 7.36 8.45
N ARG A 54 2.33 7.94 8.47
CA ARG A 54 2.11 9.29 7.96
C ARG A 54 2.82 10.36 8.79
N TYR A 55 3.12 10.07 10.07
CA TYR A 55 3.88 10.98 10.93
C TYR A 55 5.40 10.83 10.77
N ILE A 56 5.91 9.70 10.25
CA ILE A 56 7.36 9.48 10.11
C ILE A 56 8.05 10.56 9.25
N PRO A 57 7.49 10.98 8.09
CA PRO A 57 8.11 12.02 7.25
C PRO A 57 8.13 13.43 7.87
N LEU A 58 7.50 13.65 9.04
CA LEU A 58 7.65 14.90 9.81
C LEU A 58 9.07 15.03 10.37
N ILE A 59 9.77 13.92 10.58
CA ILE A 59 11.17 13.92 10.97
C ILE A 59 12.00 14.07 9.70
N GLU A 60 12.57 15.26 9.48
CA GLU A 60 13.26 15.62 8.22
C GLU A 60 14.36 14.61 7.82
N ASN A 61 15.05 14.02 8.80
CA ASN A 61 16.10 13.02 8.56
C ASN A 61 15.59 11.68 8.01
N MET A 62 14.31 11.35 8.23
CA MET A 62 13.69 10.10 7.76
C MET A 62 12.88 10.31 6.48
N LYS A 63 12.94 11.50 5.88
CA LYS A 63 12.14 11.83 4.70
C LYS A 63 12.85 11.42 3.42
N LEU A 64 12.27 10.46 2.70
CA LEU A 64 12.78 10.06 1.40
C LEU A 64 12.30 11.04 0.32
N GLU A 65 13.17 11.94 -0.10
CA GLU A 65 12.89 12.90 -1.19
C GLU A 65 13.45 12.44 -2.55
N SER A 66 14.22 11.34 -2.56
CA SER A 66 14.78 10.79 -3.79
C SER A 66 13.70 10.13 -4.65
N ARG A 67 13.50 10.63 -5.86
CA ARG A 67 12.55 10.08 -6.85
C ARG A 67 12.86 8.61 -7.18
N TRP A 68 14.13 8.31 -7.38
CA TRP A 68 14.60 6.93 -7.59
C TRP A 68 14.37 6.06 -6.34
N GLY A 69 14.61 6.61 -5.15
CA GLY A 69 14.32 5.92 -3.90
C GLY A 69 12.85 5.55 -3.74
N LEU A 70 11.93 6.47 -4.09
CA LEU A 70 10.48 6.26 -4.02
C LEU A 70 10.01 5.19 -5.01
N LEU A 71 10.53 5.21 -6.24
CA LEU A 71 10.26 4.18 -7.24
C LEU A 71 10.76 2.80 -6.78
N VAL A 72 12.01 2.72 -6.32
CA VAL A 72 12.59 1.46 -5.82
C VAL A 72 11.81 0.94 -4.62
N ALA A 73 11.41 1.82 -3.71
CA ALA A 73 10.60 1.45 -2.57
C ALA A 73 9.20 0.96 -2.99
N ALA A 74 8.53 1.63 -3.93
CA ALA A 74 7.26 1.19 -4.49
C ALA A 74 7.38 -0.18 -5.18
N CYS A 75 8.45 -0.41 -5.95
CA CYS A 75 8.74 -1.70 -6.58
C CYS A 75 9.08 -2.78 -5.55
N SER A 76 9.80 -2.45 -4.47
CA SER A 76 10.12 -3.42 -3.42
C SER A 76 8.87 -4.00 -2.75
N ARG A 77 7.74 -3.28 -2.79
CA ARG A 77 6.46 -3.78 -2.27
C ARG A 77 5.96 -5.02 -3.00
N PHE A 78 6.40 -5.31 -4.22
CA PHE A 78 6.06 -6.56 -4.91
C PHE A 78 6.55 -7.81 -4.15
N LEU A 79 7.54 -7.66 -3.26
CA LEU A 79 7.96 -8.73 -2.35
C LEU A 79 6.88 -9.08 -1.31
N PHE A 80 5.94 -8.18 -1.01
CA PHE A 80 4.84 -8.50 -0.10
C PHE A 80 3.94 -9.59 -0.67
N ILE A 81 3.71 -9.65 -1.99
CA ILE A 81 2.87 -10.66 -2.64
C ILE A 81 3.32 -12.10 -2.28
N PRO A 82 4.57 -12.53 -2.57
CA PRO A 82 5.03 -13.86 -2.19
C PRO A 82 5.12 -14.05 -0.66
N CYS A 83 5.44 -13.00 0.11
CA CYS A 83 5.46 -13.09 1.57
C CYS A 83 4.07 -13.37 2.17
N PHE A 84 3.03 -12.67 1.70
CA PHE A 84 1.64 -12.91 2.10
C PHE A 84 1.16 -14.30 1.66
N TYR A 85 1.48 -14.71 0.43
CA TYR A 85 1.15 -16.06 -0.06
C TYR A 85 1.82 -17.17 0.77
N PHE A 86 3.10 -17.03 1.11
CA PHE A 86 3.81 -18.01 1.92
C PHE A 86 3.30 -18.05 3.36
N THR A 87 3.00 -16.88 3.93
CA THR A 87 2.47 -16.75 5.30
C THR A 87 1.04 -17.28 5.40
N ALA A 88 0.24 -17.12 4.36
CA ALA A 88 -1.08 -17.76 4.24
C ALA A 88 -0.99 -19.29 4.28
N LYS A 89 -0.03 -19.87 3.54
CA LYS A 89 0.08 -21.34 3.40
C LYS A 89 0.79 -22.03 4.58
N TYR A 90 1.80 -21.39 5.17
CA TYR A 90 2.69 -22.03 6.17
C TYR A 90 2.85 -21.21 7.46
N GLY A 91 2.38 -19.97 7.48
CA GLY A 91 2.62 -19.03 8.56
C GLY A 91 1.59 -19.11 9.68
N ALA A 92 2.03 -18.82 10.90
CA ALA A 92 1.15 -18.59 12.03
C ALA A 92 0.45 -17.22 11.92
N GLN A 93 -0.70 -17.08 12.58
CA GLN A 93 -1.51 -15.84 12.63
C GLN A 93 -0.70 -14.58 12.96
N GLY A 94 0.29 -14.70 13.86
CA GLY A 94 1.14 -13.57 14.26
C GLY A 94 1.97 -12.99 13.12
N TRP A 95 2.44 -13.84 12.19
CA TRP A 95 3.22 -13.38 11.04
C TRP A 95 2.35 -12.62 10.04
N MET A 96 1.09 -13.05 9.85
CA MET A 96 0.13 -12.36 9.01
C MET A 96 -0.18 -10.96 9.53
N LEU A 97 -0.42 -10.85 10.85
CA LEU A 97 -0.63 -9.56 11.53
C LEU A 97 0.58 -8.64 11.37
N LEU A 98 1.79 -9.16 11.57
CA LEU A 98 3.03 -8.41 11.42
C LEU A 98 3.20 -7.89 9.99
N LEU A 99 3.00 -8.74 8.98
CA LEU A 99 3.05 -8.32 7.56
C LEU A 99 1.99 -7.26 7.24
N CYS A 100 0.79 -7.38 7.82
CA CYS A 100 -0.28 -6.41 7.64
C CYS A 100 0.08 -5.03 8.20
N ILE A 101 0.70 -4.98 9.39
CA ILE A 101 1.23 -3.73 9.97
C ILE A 101 2.32 -3.13 9.07
N PHE A 102 3.26 -3.95 8.56
CA PHE A 102 4.30 -3.49 7.64
C PHE A 102 3.74 -2.98 6.30
N LEU A 103 2.68 -3.62 5.79
CA LEU A 103 1.98 -3.18 4.59
C LEU A 103 1.35 -1.80 4.80
N GLY A 104 0.71 -1.58 5.96
CA GLY A 104 0.16 -0.28 6.35
C GLY A 104 1.24 0.78 6.54
N LEU A 105 2.30 0.46 7.29
CA LEU A 105 3.43 1.36 7.52
C LEU A 105 4.07 1.83 6.21
N SER A 106 4.38 0.90 5.31
CA SER A 106 4.97 1.25 4.02
C SER A 106 4.00 2.06 3.15
N ASN A 107 2.69 1.82 3.24
CA ASN A 107 1.66 2.55 2.46
C ASN A 107 1.57 4.02 2.89
N GLY A 108 1.42 4.26 4.18
CA GLY A 108 1.32 5.61 4.73
C GLY A 108 2.59 6.41 4.48
N TYR A 109 3.76 5.80 4.69
CA TYR A 109 5.06 6.44 4.52
C TYR A 109 5.29 6.87 3.06
N LEU A 110 5.16 5.94 2.11
CA LEU A 110 5.40 6.24 0.69
C LEU A 110 4.40 7.24 0.13
N THR A 111 3.13 7.14 0.53
CA THR A 111 2.09 8.11 0.12
C THR A 111 2.49 9.53 0.51
N VAL A 112 2.88 9.74 1.77
CA VAL A 112 3.25 11.07 2.26
C VAL A 112 4.53 11.57 1.60
N CYS A 113 5.55 10.72 1.47
CA CYS A 113 6.80 11.12 0.80
C CYS A 113 6.55 11.51 -0.67
N ILE A 114 5.70 10.81 -1.41
CA ILE A 114 5.35 11.15 -2.79
C ILE A 114 4.58 12.47 -2.86
N LEU A 115 3.52 12.62 -2.04
CA LEU A 115 2.67 13.82 -2.05
C LEU A 115 3.42 15.09 -1.62
N VAL A 116 4.41 14.96 -0.73
CA VAL A 116 5.25 16.10 -0.32
C VAL A 116 6.33 16.41 -1.36
N THR A 117 6.85 15.40 -2.06
CA THR A 117 7.93 15.59 -3.05
C THR A 117 7.41 16.11 -4.40
N ALA A 118 6.24 15.65 -4.83
CA ALA A 118 5.69 15.97 -6.15
C ALA A 118 5.42 17.47 -6.44
N PRO A 119 4.91 18.30 -5.50
CA PRO A 119 4.68 19.72 -5.76
C PRO A 119 5.95 20.59 -5.60
N LYS A 120 7.08 20.03 -5.14
CA LYS A 120 8.31 20.82 -4.96
C LYS A 120 8.84 21.32 -6.30
N GLY A 121 9.11 22.64 -6.37
CA GLY A 121 9.69 23.29 -7.55
C GLY A 121 8.68 23.75 -8.61
N TYR A 122 7.37 23.56 -8.38
CA TYR A 122 6.29 24.02 -9.27
C TYR A 122 5.59 25.26 -8.71
N LYS A 123 5.04 26.10 -9.60
CA LYS A 123 4.26 27.29 -9.21
C LYS A 123 2.83 26.88 -8.80
N GLY A 124 2.15 27.69 -7.99
CA GLY A 124 0.83 27.37 -7.44
C GLY A 124 -0.21 26.77 -8.43
N PRO A 125 -0.42 27.34 -9.63
CA PRO A 125 -1.33 26.76 -10.63
C PRO A 125 -0.89 25.38 -11.16
N GLU A 126 0.42 25.16 -11.31
CA GLU A 126 0.99 23.88 -11.74
C GLU A 126 0.89 22.82 -10.63
N GLN A 127 1.09 23.23 -9.36
CA GLN A 127 0.91 22.35 -8.20
C GLN A 127 -0.52 21.82 -8.10
N ASN A 128 -1.52 22.66 -8.37
CA ASN A 128 -2.92 22.23 -8.36
C ASN A 128 -3.22 21.19 -9.45
N SER A 129 -2.72 21.43 -10.67
CA SER A 129 -2.85 20.48 -11.79
C SER A 129 -2.14 19.15 -11.48
N LEU A 130 -0.96 19.20 -10.86
CA LEU A 130 -0.22 18.02 -10.43
C LEU A 130 -0.95 17.27 -9.31
N GLY A 131 -1.53 17.97 -8.35
CA GLY A 131 -2.37 17.38 -7.31
C GLY A 131 -3.51 16.56 -7.90
N ASN A 132 -4.23 17.13 -8.88
CA ASN A 132 -5.31 16.42 -9.58
C ASN A 132 -4.81 15.17 -10.32
N LEU A 133 -3.66 15.25 -10.97
CA LEU A 133 -3.05 14.09 -11.63
C LEU A 133 -2.66 12.99 -10.64
N LEU A 134 -2.10 13.34 -9.49
CA LEU A 134 -1.73 12.36 -8.45
C LEU A 134 -2.97 11.70 -7.85
N VAL A 135 -4.04 12.47 -7.60
CA VAL A 135 -5.32 11.94 -7.12
C VAL A 135 -5.93 11.00 -8.16
N LEU A 136 -5.90 11.37 -9.44
CA LEU A 136 -6.33 10.49 -10.53
C LEU A 136 -5.52 9.19 -10.56
N SER A 137 -4.20 9.26 -10.48
CA SER A 137 -3.33 8.08 -10.43
C SER A 137 -3.58 7.19 -9.20
N LEU A 138 -3.88 7.80 -8.05
CA LEU A 138 -4.29 7.08 -6.86
C LEU A 138 -5.59 6.33 -7.10
N LEU A 139 -6.62 6.99 -7.66
CA LEU A 139 -7.91 6.37 -7.95
C LEU A 139 -7.81 5.23 -8.97
N LEU A 140 -6.99 5.41 -10.01
CA LEU A 140 -6.68 4.35 -10.96
C LEU A 140 -5.98 3.17 -10.27
N GLY A 141 -5.06 3.46 -9.35
CA GLY A 141 -4.38 2.44 -8.55
C GLY A 141 -5.36 1.66 -7.69
N VAL A 142 -6.30 2.35 -7.03
CA VAL A 142 -7.38 1.73 -6.26
C VAL A 142 -8.23 0.80 -7.13
N PHE A 143 -8.67 1.29 -8.29
CA PHE A 143 -9.48 0.50 -9.23
C PHE A 143 -8.75 -0.75 -9.73
N ALA A 144 -7.47 -0.60 -10.12
CA ALA A 144 -6.64 -1.71 -10.55
C ALA A 144 -6.41 -2.71 -9.41
N GLY A 145 -6.13 -2.22 -8.20
CA GLY A 145 -5.90 -3.07 -7.02
C GLY A 145 -7.11 -3.93 -6.68
N VAL A 146 -8.32 -3.35 -6.66
CA VAL A 146 -9.56 -4.10 -6.44
C VAL A 146 -9.78 -5.14 -7.54
N THR A 147 -9.44 -4.85 -8.80
CA THR A 147 -9.56 -5.83 -9.90
C THR A 147 -8.55 -6.96 -9.74
N LEU A 148 -7.32 -6.65 -9.29
CA LEU A 148 -6.26 -7.63 -9.06
C LEU A 148 -6.53 -8.50 -7.82
N ASP A 149 -7.26 -8.00 -6.82
CA ASP A 149 -7.70 -8.77 -5.65
C ASP A 149 -8.49 -10.02 -6.07
N TRP A 150 -9.35 -9.91 -7.09
CA TRP A 150 -10.08 -11.06 -7.65
C TRP A 150 -9.17 -12.16 -8.21
N LEU A 151 -7.97 -11.83 -8.69
CA LEU A 151 -7.04 -12.86 -9.22
C LEU A 151 -6.61 -13.85 -8.12
N TRP A 152 -6.59 -13.41 -6.86
CA TRP A 152 -6.29 -14.30 -5.73
C TRP A 152 -7.39 -15.33 -5.49
N LEU A 153 -8.61 -15.04 -5.93
CA LEU A 153 -9.77 -15.94 -5.78
C LEU A 153 -9.87 -16.97 -6.90
N ILE A 154 -9.28 -16.72 -8.08
CA ILE A 154 -9.37 -17.60 -9.26
C ILE A 154 -8.78 -19.01 -9.01
N GLY A 155 -7.91 -19.17 -8.01
CA GLY A 155 -7.35 -20.47 -7.62
C GLY A 155 -8.07 -21.19 -6.48
N LYS A 156 -9.04 -20.56 -5.79
CA LYS A 156 -9.66 -21.11 -4.58
C LYS A 156 -10.88 -22.01 -4.82
N GLY A 157 -11.31 -22.19 -6.07
CA GLY A 157 -12.33 -23.19 -6.46
C GLY A 157 -13.64 -23.06 -5.68
N TRP A 158 -14.62 -22.39 -6.28
CA TRP A 158 -16.01 -22.48 -5.80
C TRP A 158 -16.53 -23.92 -5.92
#